data_AF-A0A3A0C321-F1
#
_entry.id   AF-A0A3A0C321-F1
#
_cell.length_a   1.000
_cell.length_b   1.000
_cell.length_c   1.000
_cell.angle_alpha   90.00
_cell.angle_beta   90.00
_cell.angle_gamma   90.00
#
_symmetry.space_group_name_H-M   'P 1'
#
loop_
_entity.id
_entity.type
_entity.pdbx_description
1 polymer ?
#
loop_
_entity_poly.entity_id
_entity_poly.type
_entity_poly.pdbx_seq_one_letter_code
_entity_poly.pdbx_strand_id
1 'polypeptide(L)'
;MVVCAALLLSACGQPEEKSSPAKEEVIAAIETWAQALEKGDYDRVWELMSRDSHELWARNWSAPGAARDQAKALRLALESEFTAAEEKERIRRDLEKFPPAAQLDGMTPQKYFAWKVNSMQTADQRKAAREFHQKVNVKDVVIEGDNATVVWIIEEAERFYLVREEGKWRIAPNPRDRREMEAMRKKEEEGKEKR
;
A
#
# COMPACT_ATOMS: atom_id res chain seq x y z
N MET A 1 -68.31 7.38 -12.78
CA MET A 1 -68.14 7.22 -11.33
C MET A 1 -66.78 7.80 -10.98
N VAL A 2 -66.80 8.88 -10.17
CA VAL A 2 -65.76 9.44 -9.29
C VAL A 2 -64.33 9.69 -9.85
N VAL A 3 -64.01 10.99 -9.81
CA VAL A 3 -62.71 11.68 -9.86
C VAL A 3 -61.75 11.21 -8.76
N CYS A 4 -60.44 11.18 -9.04
CA CYS A 4 -59.44 11.62 -8.06
C CYS A 4 -58.11 11.99 -8.74
N ALA A 5 -57.93 13.29 -8.94
CA ALA A 5 -56.63 13.92 -9.07
C ALA A 5 -56.11 14.27 -7.67
N ALA A 6 -54.83 14.02 -7.40
CA ALA A 6 -53.92 14.87 -6.63
C ALA A 6 -52.51 14.24 -6.65
N LEU A 7 -51.44 14.86 -7.20
CA LEU A 7 -50.68 15.99 -6.64
C LEU A 7 -50.09 15.62 -5.27
N LEU A 8 -48.77 15.37 -5.15
CA LEU A 8 -47.71 16.31 -4.67
C LEU A 8 -46.68 15.40 -3.94
N LEU A 9 -45.35 15.55 -3.93
CA LEU A 9 -44.46 16.69 -3.92
C LEU A 9 -43.06 16.29 -4.42
N SER A 10 -42.40 17.28 -5.02
CA SER A 10 -40.96 17.55 -4.91
C SER A 10 -40.25 16.87 -3.74
N ALA A 11 -39.25 16.06 -4.06
CA ALA A 11 -37.99 16.10 -3.34
C ALA A 11 -36.87 15.97 -4.36
N CYS A 12 -36.14 17.07 -4.59
CA CYS A 12 -34.73 17.02 -4.88
C CYS A 12 -34.04 16.31 -3.72
N GLY A 13 -34.12 14.98 -3.67
CA GLY A 13 -33.23 14.15 -2.91
C GLY A 13 -32.22 13.62 -3.89
N GLN A 14 -30.94 13.99 -3.74
CA GLN A 14 -29.88 13.11 -4.21
C GLN A 14 -30.28 11.70 -3.76
N PRO A 15 -30.26 10.67 -4.63
CA PRO A 15 -30.40 9.33 -4.13
C PRO A 15 -29.29 9.16 -3.09
N GLU A 16 -29.67 9.06 -1.82
CA GLU A 16 -28.84 8.35 -0.85
C GLU A 16 -28.79 6.93 -1.41
N GLU A 17 -27.82 6.72 -2.28
CA GLU A 17 -27.45 5.42 -2.80
C GLU A 17 -27.02 4.64 -1.57
N LYS A 18 -27.97 3.92 -0.95
CA LYS A 18 -27.64 2.95 0.09
C LYS A 18 -26.50 2.12 -0.46
N SER A 19 -25.32 2.26 0.15
CA SER A 19 -24.14 1.51 -0.25
C SER A 19 -24.54 0.05 -0.33
N SER A 20 -24.35 -0.58 -1.49
CA SER A 20 -24.59 -2.02 -1.59
C SER A 20 -23.72 -2.73 -0.52
N PRO A 21 -24.19 -3.82 0.11
CA PRO A 21 -23.41 -4.52 1.16
C PRO A 21 -21.96 -4.84 0.75
N ALA A 22 -21.73 -5.12 -0.54
CA ALA A 22 -20.38 -5.36 -1.07
C ALA A 22 -19.46 -4.11 -1.01
N LYS A 23 -20.00 -2.90 -1.21
CA LYS A 23 -19.26 -1.64 -1.06
C LYS A 23 -18.89 -1.42 0.41
N GLU A 24 -19.79 -1.72 1.34
CA GLU A 24 -19.54 -1.60 2.79
C GLU A 24 -18.43 -2.55 3.27
N GLU A 25 -18.40 -3.79 2.76
CA GLU A 25 -17.31 -4.74 3.05
C GLU A 25 -15.94 -4.21 2.61
N VAL A 26 -15.86 -3.59 1.43
CA VAL A 26 -14.61 -3.01 0.91
C VAL A 26 -14.16 -1.83 1.78
N ILE A 27 -15.10 -0.94 2.14
CA ILE A 27 -14.82 0.21 3.00
C ILE A 27 -14.31 -0.26 4.36
N ALA A 28 -15.00 -1.22 4.98
CA ALA A 28 -14.61 -1.80 6.28
C ALA A 28 -13.21 -2.43 6.25
N ALA A 29 -12.82 -3.06 5.14
CA ALA A 29 -11.48 -3.63 4.98
C ALA A 29 -10.38 -2.54 5.00
N ILE A 30 -10.61 -1.42 4.31
CA ILE A 30 -9.68 -0.27 4.31
C ILE A 30 -9.62 0.39 5.67
N GLU A 31 -10.77 0.60 6.30
CA GLU A 31 -10.84 1.16 7.66
C GLU A 31 -10.04 0.31 8.65
N THR A 32 -10.20 -1.02 8.59
CA THR A 32 -9.43 -1.95 9.43
C THR A 32 -7.92 -1.83 9.16
N TRP A 33 -7.51 -1.75 7.89
CA TRP A 33 -6.11 -1.61 7.51
C TRP A 33 -5.49 -0.33 8.03
N ALA A 34 -6.14 0.81 7.82
CA ALA A 34 -5.53 2.07 8.21
C ALA A 34 -5.72 2.38 9.73
N GLN A 35 -6.71 1.80 10.42
CA GLN A 35 -6.71 1.75 11.89
C GLN A 35 -5.51 0.98 12.46
N ALA A 36 -5.11 -0.12 11.81
CA ALA A 36 -3.90 -0.86 12.21
C ALA A 36 -2.63 -0.01 11.98
N LEU A 37 -2.56 0.72 10.86
CA LEU A 37 -1.48 1.69 10.62
C LEU A 37 -1.43 2.79 11.68
N GLU A 38 -2.57 3.37 12.05
CA GLU A 38 -2.65 4.43 13.08
C GLU A 38 -2.11 3.94 14.43
N LYS A 39 -2.41 2.68 14.78
CA LYS A 39 -1.94 2.04 16.02
C LYS A 39 -0.49 1.58 15.94
N GLY A 40 0.16 1.67 14.78
CA GLY A 40 1.50 1.11 14.55
C GLY A 40 1.55 -0.41 14.60
N ASP A 41 0.41 -1.08 14.41
CA ASP A 41 0.30 -2.55 14.38
C ASP A 41 0.67 -3.07 12.99
N TYR A 42 1.96 -3.00 12.66
CA TYR A 42 2.45 -3.31 11.31
C TYR A 42 2.32 -4.79 10.95
N ASP A 43 2.22 -5.68 11.93
CA ASP A 43 1.93 -7.10 11.68
C ASP A 43 0.50 -7.26 11.18
N ARG A 44 -0.46 -6.58 11.81
CA ARG A 44 -1.84 -6.58 11.33
C ARG A 44 -1.98 -5.90 9.97
N VAL A 45 -1.26 -4.80 9.74
CA VAL A 45 -1.21 -4.14 8.43
C VAL A 45 -0.68 -5.11 7.37
N TRP A 46 0.39 -5.85 7.68
CA TRP A 46 0.96 -6.86 6.79
C TRP A 46 -0.04 -7.96 6.47
N GLU A 47 -0.76 -8.49 7.45
CA GLU A 47 -1.80 -9.51 7.24
C GLU A 47 -2.94 -9.05 6.33
N LEU A 48 -3.29 -7.77 6.36
CA LEU A 48 -4.37 -7.19 5.56
C LEU A 48 -3.95 -6.87 4.11
N MET A 49 -2.67 -7.03 3.79
CA MET A 49 -2.16 -6.92 2.42
C MET A 49 -2.37 -8.22 1.64
N SER A 50 -2.52 -8.08 0.33
CA SER A 50 -2.60 -9.19 -0.63
C SER A 50 -1.27 -9.92 -0.75
N ARG A 51 -1.31 -11.14 -1.31
CA ARG A 51 -0.09 -11.90 -1.64
C ARG A 51 0.84 -11.14 -2.59
N ASP A 52 0.28 -10.44 -3.58
CA ASP A 52 1.05 -9.63 -4.52
C ASP A 52 1.76 -8.47 -3.83
N SER A 53 1.11 -7.83 -2.84
CA SER A 53 1.76 -6.83 -2.00
C SER A 53 2.92 -7.42 -1.19
N HIS A 54 2.77 -8.63 -0.63
CA HIS A 54 3.88 -9.29 0.07
C HIS A 54 5.05 -9.57 -0.86
N GLU A 55 4.78 -10.03 -2.08
CA GLU A 55 5.82 -10.25 -3.08
C GLU A 55 6.51 -8.96 -3.48
N LEU A 56 5.77 -7.87 -3.71
CA LEU A 56 6.35 -6.56 -4.02
C LEU A 56 7.36 -6.14 -2.95
N TRP A 57 6.98 -6.23 -1.67
CA TRP A 57 7.87 -5.91 -0.56
C TRP A 57 9.06 -6.87 -0.43
N ALA A 58 8.85 -8.16 -0.71
CA ALA A 58 9.93 -9.14 -0.75
C ALA A 58 10.96 -8.81 -1.83
N ARG A 59 10.52 -8.43 -3.04
CA ARG A 59 11.39 -8.02 -4.14
C ARG A 59 12.11 -6.71 -3.83
N ASN A 60 11.41 -5.71 -3.30
CA ASN A 60 11.99 -4.43 -2.90
C ASN A 60 13.08 -4.57 -1.82
N TRP A 61 13.01 -5.62 -1.01
CA TRP A 61 14.04 -5.90 0.00
C TRP A 61 15.15 -6.81 -0.51
N SER A 62 14.80 -7.93 -1.15
CA SER A 62 15.69 -9.10 -1.30
C SER A 62 16.07 -9.45 -2.73
N ALA A 63 15.48 -8.82 -3.75
CA ALA A 63 15.89 -9.08 -5.13
C ALA A 63 17.32 -8.54 -5.39
N PRO A 64 18.04 -9.07 -6.41
CA PRO A 64 19.34 -8.52 -6.78
C PRO A 64 19.26 -7.03 -7.08
N GLY A 65 20.13 -6.24 -6.45
CA GLY A 65 20.13 -4.77 -6.57
C GLY A 65 19.00 -4.07 -5.82
N ALA A 66 18.21 -4.79 -5.01
CA ALA A 66 17.18 -4.21 -4.16
C ALA A 66 17.77 -3.50 -2.92
N ALA A 67 16.91 -3.07 -2.01
CA ALA A 67 17.33 -2.21 -0.90
C ALA A 67 18.41 -2.84 -0.01
N ARG A 68 18.37 -4.16 0.23
CA ARG A 68 19.42 -4.84 1.01
C ARG A 68 20.78 -4.76 0.33
N ASP A 69 20.85 -5.03 -0.97
CA ASP A 69 22.10 -5.01 -1.74
C ASP A 69 22.67 -3.60 -1.84
N GLN A 70 21.82 -2.61 -2.12
CA GLN A 70 22.22 -1.21 -2.15
C GLN A 70 22.78 -0.76 -0.79
N ALA A 71 22.09 -1.12 0.30
CA ALA A 71 22.51 -0.77 1.65
C ALA A 71 23.83 -1.46 2.06
N LYS A 72 24.12 -2.65 1.53
CA LYS A 72 25.42 -3.34 1.72
C LYS A 72 26.53 -2.68 0.90
N ALA A 73 26.27 -2.38 -0.36
CA ALA A 73 27.23 -1.73 -1.24
C ALA A 73 27.65 -0.35 -0.72
N LEU A 74 26.70 0.46 -0.25
CA LEU A 74 26.98 1.77 0.35
C LEU A 74 27.83 1.66 1.61
N ARG A 75 27.58 0.67 2.47
CA ARG A 75 28.39 0.46 3.68
C ARG A 75 29.82 0.03 3.37
N LEU A 76 29.98 -0.89 2.43
CA LEU A 76 31.30 -1.30 1.95
C LEU A 76 32.07 -0.11 1.37
N ALA A 77 31.38 0.76 0.62
CA ALA A 77 31.97 1.99 0.10
C ALA A 77 32.39 2.98 1.22
N LEU A 78 31.64 3.04 2.34
CA LEU A 78 31.98 3.89 3.49
C LEU A 78 33.24 3.39 4.23
N GLU A 79 33.41 2.08 4.33
CA GLU A 79 34.57 1.41 4.94
C GLU A 79 35.84 1.50 4.08
N SER A 80 35.69 1.71 2.77
CA SER A 80 36.81 1.79 1.84
C SER A 80 37.72 3.00 2.12
N GLU A 81 39.04 2.76 2.07
CA GLU A 81 40.06 3.81 2.17
C GLU A 81 40.14 4.68 0.91
N PHE A 82 39.63 4.18 -0.22
CA PHE A 82 39.67 4.87 -1.52
C PHE A 82 38.50 5.84 -1.73
N THR A 83 37.53 5.88 -0.82
CA THR A 83 36.37 6.77 -0.93
C THR A 83 36.70 8.14 -0.34
N ALA A 84 36.56 9.19 -1.14
CA ALA A 84 36.82 10.57 -0.73
C ALA A 84 35.91 11.03 0.43
N ALA A 85 36.36 12.00 1.23
CA ALA A 85 35.62 12.45 2.42
C ALA A 85 34.22 13.02 2.10
N GLU A 86 34.09 13.79 1.03
CA GLU A 86 32.81 14.34 0.57
C GLU A 86 31.84 13.22 0.14
N GLU A 87 32.38 12.21 -0.53
CA GLU A 87 31.62 11.04 -0.96
C GLU A 87 31.17 10.19 0.24
N LYS A 88 32.03 10.02 1.26
CA LYS A 88 31.64 9.38 2.52
C LYS A 88 30.48 10.10 3.20
N GLU A 89 30.43 11.43 3.13
CA GLU A 89 29.33 12.22 3.70
C GLU A 89 28.03 12.09 2.91
N ARG A 90 28.10 12.00 1.58
CA ARG A 90 26.95 11.64 0.75
C ARG A 90 26.43 10.24 1.13
N ILE A 91 27.31 9.25 1.21
CA ILE A 91 26.96 7.87 1.56
C ILE A 91 26.29 7.80 2.93
N ARG A 92 26.77 8.54 3.94
CA ARG A 92 26.13 8.59 5.27
C ARG A 92 24.68 9.07 5.19
N ARG A 93 24.42 10.15 4.45
CA ARG A 93 23.05 10.67 4.24
C ARG A 93 22.18 9.69 3.47
N ASP A 94 22.72 9.00 2.47
CA ASP A 94 21.95 7.99 1.74
C ASP A 94 21.64 6.76 2.62
N LEU A 95 22.54 6.37 3.53
CA LEU A 95 22.33 5.27 4.46
C LEU A 95 21.18 5.53 5.45
N GLU A 96 20.80 6.79 5.71
CA GLU A 96 19.62 7.13 6.53
C GLU A 96 18.30 6.64 5.88
N LYS A 97 18.30 6.40 4.57
CA LYS A 97 17.15 5.87 3.82
C LYS A 97 17.00 4.35 3.93
N PHE A 98 17.94 3.69 4.62
CA PHE A 98 17.99 2.23 4.77
C PHE A 98 17.99 1.80 6.25
N PRO A 99 17.60 0.55 6.54
CA PRO A 99 17.65 0.03 7.91
C PRO A 99 19.06 0.05 8.50
N PRO A 100 19.21 0.14 9.84
CA PRO A 100 20.50 0.08 10.52
C PRO A 100 21.30 -1.20 10.19
N ALA A 101 22.64 -1.10 10.20
CA ALA A 101 23.54 -2.19 9.80
C ALA A 101 23.29 -3.49 10.59
N ALA A 102 23.17 -3.35 11.92
CA ALA A 102 22.94 -4.48 12.83
C ALA A 102 21.65 -5.26 12.55
N GLN A 103 20.71 -4.67 11.81
CA GLN A 103 19.42 -5.30 11.51
C GLN A 103 19.37 -5.93 10.11
N LEU A 104 20.29 -5.59 9.19
CA LEU A 104 20.19 -5.98 7.77
C LEU A 104 20.11 -7.49 7.54
N ASP A 105 20.97 -8.27 8.18
CA ASP A 105 21.07 -9.71 7.89
C ASP A 105 19.99 -10.56 8.55
N GLY A 106 19.29 -10.02 9.56
CA GLY A 106 18.14 -10.66 10.22
C GLY A 106 16.78 -10.09 9.82
N MET A 107 16.74 -9.16 8.86
CA MET A 107 15.53 -8.47 8.44
C MET A 107 14.79 -9.26 7.36
N THR A 108 13.54 -9.61 7.67
CA THR A 108 12.58 -10.17 6.71
C THR A 108 11.90 -9.06 5.92
N PRO A 109 11.26 -9.35 4.77
CA PRO A 109 10.44 -8.38 4.04
C PRO A 109 9.39 -7.68 4.91
N GLN A 110 8.74 -8.41 5.82
CA GLN A 110 7.78 -7.85 6.76
C GLN A 110 8.43 -6.86 7.73
N LYS A 111 9.60 -7.19 8.29
CA LYS A 111 10.36 -6.27 9.16
C LYS A 111 10.83 -5.04 8.39
N TYR A 112 11.24 -5.22 7.12
CA TYR A 112 11.61 -4.12 6.24
C TYR A 112 10.42 -3.20 5.94
N PHE A 113 9.26 -3.78 5.63
CA PHE A 113 8.01 -3.06 5.46
C PHE A 113 7.68 -2.22 6.71
N ALA A 114 7.65 -2.85 7.89
CA ALA A 114 7.35 -2.17 9.14
C ALA A 114 8.35 -1.03 9.41
N TRP A 115 9.64 -1.27 9.22
CA TRP A 115 10.68 -0.24 9.35
C TRP A 115 10.44 0.91 8.37
N LYS A 116 10.20 0.60 7.09
CA LYS A 116 10.04 1.60 6.03
C LYS A 116 8.81 2.47 6.28
N VAL A 117 7.65 1.85 6.53
CA VAL A 117 6.41 2.56 6.83
C VAL A 117 6.56 3.42 8.08
N ASN A 118 7.13 2.87 9.15
CA ASN A 118 7.35 3.63 10.38
C ASN A 118 8.30 4.83 10.17
N SER A 119 9.39 4.64 9.39
CA SER A 119 10.37 5.69 9.09
C SER A 119 9.79 6.83 8.24
N MET A 120 8.74 6.54 7.46
CA MET A 120 8.07 7.52 6.60
C MET A 120 6.97 8.29 7.31
N GLN A 121 6.62 7.93 8.56
CA GLN A 121 5.53 8.56 9.30
C GLN A 121 6.05 9.51 10.40
N THR A 122 5.77 10.80 10.23
CA THR A 122 5.86 11.81 11.29
C THR A 122 4.68 11.70 12.27
N ALA A 123 4.79 12.34 13.43
CA ALA A 123 3.65 12.46 14.37
C ALA A 123 2.44 13.14 13.70
N ASP A 124 2.70 14.15 12.86
CA ASP A 124 1.67 14.84 12.10
C ASP A 124 1.05 13.96 11.01
N GLN A 125 1.82 13.10 10.34
CA GLN A 125 1.27 12.15 9.36
C GLN A 125 0.44 11.06 10.03
N ARG A 126 0.83 10.57 11.21
CA ARG A 126 -0.03 9.68 12.02
C ARG A 126 -1.32 10.36 12.45
N LYS A 127 -1.22 11.63 12.85
CA LYS A 127 -2.39 12.46 13.19
C LYS A 127 -3.28 12.73 11.97
N ALA A 128 -2.70 13.02 10.81
CA ALA A 128 -3.42 13.20 9.56
C ALA A 128 -4.09 11.90 9.11
N ALA A 129 -3.46 10.73 9.28
CA ALA A 129 -4.09 9.44 9.06
C ALA A 129 -5.29 9.23 10.01
N ARG A 130 -5.16 9.58 11.29
CA ARG A 130 -6.29 9.58 12.25
C ARG A 130 -7.43 10.52 11.82
N GLU A 131 -7.11 11.73 11.37
CA GLU A 131 -8.12 12.70 10.91
C GLU A 131 -8.76 12.28 9.57
N PHE A 132 -7.98 11.64 8.69
CA PHE A 132 -8.41 10.98 7.45
C PHE A 132 -9.45 9.88 7.73
N HIS A 133 -9.30 9.14 8.84
CA HIS A 133 -10.26 8.13 9.28
C HIS A 133 -11.57 8.67 9.84
N GLN A 134 -11.54 9.82 10.50
CA GLN A 134 -12.73 10.37 11.15
C GLN A 134 -13.69 11.05 10.15
N LYS A 135 -13.23 11.30 8.92
CA LYS A 135 -14.01 11.90 7.83
C LYS A 135 -13.88 11.04 6.58
N VAL A 136 -14.36 9.78 6.65
CA VAL A 136 -14.40 8.87 5.50
C VAL A 136 -15.14 9.55 4.34
N ASN A 137 -14.37 10.11 3.43
CA ASN A 137 -14.84 10.84 2.27
C ASN A 137 -14.52 9.98 1.03
N VAL A 138 -15.12 8.79 0.99
CA VAL A 138 -15.04 7.90 -0.17
C VAL A 138 -15.93 8.50 -1.28
N LYS A 139 -15.31 8.84 -2.41
CA LYS A 139 -16.00 9.37 -3.59
C LYS A 139 -16.76 8.26 -4.30
N ASP A 140 -16.10 7.14 -4.51
CA ASP A 140 -16.66 5.99 -5.22
C ASP A 140 -15.94 4.69 -4.85
N VAL A 141 -16.66 3.58 -5.01
CA VAL A 141 -16.16 2.21 -4.89
C VAL A 141 -16.61 1.44 -6.12
N VAL A 142 -15.65 1.11 -6.98
CA VAL A 142 -15.87 0.32 -8.20
C VAL A 142 -15.46 -1.12 -7.91
N ILE A 143 -16.40 -2.06 -8.02
CA ILE A 143 -16.17 -3.49 -7.80
C ILE A 143 -16.35 -4.24 -9.12
N GLU A 144 -15.34 -4.99 -9.52
CA GLU A 144 -15.31 -5.80 -10.74
C GLU A 144 -14.86 -7.23 -10.39
N GLY A 145 -15.83 -8.11 -10.13
CA GLY A 145 -15.57 -9.47 -9.66
C GLY A 145 -14.84 -9.46 -8.32
N ASP A 146 -13.64 -10.04 -8.30
CA ASP A 146 -12.77 -10.10 -7.12
C ASP A 146 -11.81 -8.91 -6.99
N ASN A 147 -12.01 -7.83 -7.75
CA ASN A 147 -11.23 -6.60 -7.65
C ASN A 147 -12.11 -5.44 -7.18
N ALA A 148 -11.53 -4.54 -6.38
CA ALA A 148 -12.17 -3.28 -6.03
C ALA A 148 -11.18 -2.12 -6.15
N THR A 149 -11.67 -0.98 -6.61
CA THR A 149 -10.96 0.31 -6.61
C THR A 149 -11.76 1.30 -5.79
N VAL A 150 -11.12 1.92 -4.80
CA VAL A 150 -11.73 2.96 -3.97
C VAL A 150 -11.10 4.29 -4.31
N VAL A 151 -11.95 5.25 -4.69
CA VAL A 151 -11.57 6.62 -5.04
C VAL A 151 -11.96 7.52 -3.87
N TRP A 152 -11.04 8.32 -3.36
CA TRP A 152 -11.28 9.23 -2.24
C TRP A 152 -11.43 10.69 -2.71
N ILE A 153 -12.18 11.51 -1.96
CA ILE A 153 -12.49 12.91 -2.32
C ILE A 153 -11.31 13.85 -2.04
N ILE A 154 -10.31 13.43 -1.25
CA ILE A 154 -9.14 14.27 -0.99
C ILE A 154 -8.20 14.17 -2.20
N GLU A 155 -8.16 15.26 -2.98
CA GLU A 155 -7.30 15.49 -4.15
C GLU A 155 -7.52 14.61 -5.41
N GLU A 156 -8.66 13.90 -5.55
CA GLU A 156 -9.04 13.08 -6.74
C GLU A 156 -8.00 12.04 -7.25
N ALA A 157 -6.84 11.93 -6.61
CA ALA A 157 -5.67 11.20 -7.11
C ALA A 157 -5.36 9.93 -6.32
N GLU A 158 -5.79 9.82 -5.07
CA GLU A 158 -5.54 8.63 -4.26
C GLU A 158 -6.56 7.53 -4.57
N ARG A 159 -6.04 6.44 -5.14
CA ARG A 159 -6.79 5.22 -5.44
C ARG A 159 -6.23 4.08 -4.61
N PHE A 160 -7.10 3.45 -3.83
CA PHE A 160 -6.78 2.20 -3.15
C PHE A 160 -7.27 1.04 -4.01
N TYR A 161 -6.43 0.02 -4.14
CA TYR A 161 -6.74 -1.17 -4.91
C TYR A 161 -6.85 -2.34 -3.95
N LEU A 162 -7.90 -3.13 -4.11
CA LEU A 162 -8.15 -4.31 -3.31
C LEU A 162 -8.43 -5.50 -4.20
N VAL A 163 -8.03 -6.66 -3.71
CA VAL A 163 -8.34 -7.96 -4.32
C VAL A 163 -8.99 -8.85 -3.26
N ARG A 164 -9.95 -9.66 -3.66
CA ARG A 164 -10.57 -10.66 -2.80
C ARG A 164 -9.73 -11.93 -2.86
N GLU A 165 -9.05 -12.24 -1.77
CA GLU A 165 -8.24 -13.45 -1.59
C GLU A 165 -8.78 -14.23 -0.39
N GLU A 166 -9.07 -15.51 -0.58
CA GLU A 166 -9.59 -16.39 0.50
C GLU A 166 -10.88 -15.83 1.15
N GLY A 167 -11.74 -15.20 0.33
CA GLY A 167 -12.99 -14.60 0.77
C GLY A 167 -12.85 -13.28 1.52
N LYS A 168 -11.64 -12.69 1.59
CA LYS A 168 -11.39 -11.42 2.28
C LYS A 168 -10.82 -10.39 1.32
N TRP A 169 -11.27 -9.15 1.44
CA TRP A 169 -10.66 -8.02 0.75
C TRP A 169 -9.29 -7.71 1.37
N ARG A 170 -8.26 -7.65 0.53
CA ARG A 170 -6.89 -7.36 0.92
C ARG A 170 -6.32 -6.21 0.10
N ILE A 171 -5.45 -5.42 0.71
CA ILE A 171 -4.81 -4.27 0.05
C ILE A 171 -3.82 -4.76 -1.01
N ALA A 172 -4.11 -4.44 -2.26
CA ALA A 172 -3.33 -4.81 -3.43
C ALA A 172 -2.38 -3.68 -3.85
N PRO A 173 -1.28 -4.00 -4.54
CA PRO A 173 -0.47 -2.99 -5.21
C PRO A 173 -1.29 -2.29 -6.29
N ASN A 174 -0.82 -1.12 -6.71
CA ASN A 174 -1.45 -0.46 -7.84
C ASN A 174 -1.36 -1.34 -9.11
N PRO A 175 -2.25 -1.16 -10.09
CA PRO A 175 -2.29 -2.00 -11.29
C PRO A 175 -1.00 -1.98 -12.11
N ARG A 176 -0.21 -0.91 -12.04
CA ARG A 176 1.08 -0.82 -12.74
C ARG A 176 2.09 -1.75 -12.10
N ASP A 177 2.25 -1.70 -10.78
CA ASP A 177 3.17 -2.55 -10.03
C ASP A 177 2.81 -4.03 -10.23
N ARG A 178 1.52 -4.38 -10.22
CA ARG A 178 1.05 -5.76 -10.51
C ARG A 178 1.48 -6.23 -11.90
N ARG A 179 1.25 -5.42 -12.94
CA ARG A 179 1.68 -5.76 -14.31
C ARG A 179 3.20 -5.90 -14.43
N GLU A 180 3.96 -5.04 -13.76
CA GLU A 180 5.42 -5.11 -13.74
C GLU A 180 5.89 -6.40 -13.05
N MET A 181 5.27 -6.79 -11.93
CA MET A 181 5.54 -8.07 -11.26
C MET A 181 5.19 -9.28 -12.13
N GLU A 182 4.03 -9.29 -12.77
CA GLU A 182 3.64 -10.37 -13.69
C GLU A 182 4.62 -10.50 -14.87
N ALA A 183 5.03 -9.37 -15.46
CA ALA A 183 6.02 -9.37 -16.54
C ALA A 183 7.38 -9.90 -16.07
N MET A 184 7.78 -9.62 -14.83
CA MET A 184 8.98 -10.18 -14.22
C MET A 184 8.87 -11.69 -13.98
N ARG A 185 7.74 -12.17 -13.42
CA ARG A 185 7.48 -13.61 -13.22
C ARG A 185 7.58 -14.39 -14.53
N LYS A 186 6.95 -13.88 -15.61
CA LYS A 186 7.03 -14.48 -16.95
C LYS A 186 8.47 -14.58 -17.47
N LYS A 187 9.26 -13.52 -17.34
CA LYS A 187 10.68 -13.54 -17.75
C LYS A 187 11.52 -14.54 -16.96
N GLU A 188 11.25 -14.69 -15.67
CA GLU A 188 11.93 -15.66 -14.81
C GLU A 188 11.58 -17.10 -15.17
N GLU A 189 10.32 -17.37 -15.53
CA GLU A 189 9.86 -18.67 -16.00
C GLU A 189 10.50 -19.04 -17.35
N GLU A 190 10.46 -18.13 -18.33
CA GLU A 190 11.11 -18.31 -19.65
C GLU A 190 12.63 -18.50 -19.54
N GLY A 191 13.27 -17.84 -18.57
CA GLY A 191 14.70 -17.98 -18.29
C GLY A 191 15.09 -19.31 -17.63
N LYS A 192 14.14 -19.95 -16.93
CA LYS A 192 14.32 -21.28 -16.33
C LYS A 192 14.12 -22.41 -17.33
N GLU A 193 13.21 -22.26 -18.29
CA GLU A 193 12.99 -23.27 -19.35
C GLU A 193 14.15 -23.35 -20.36
N LYS A 194 14.99 -22.31 -20.45
CA LYS A 194 16.15 -22.27 -21.35
C LYS A 194 17.47 -22.73 -20.72
N ARG A 195 17.46 -23.17 -19.46
CA ARG A 195 18.62 -23.69 -18.73
C ARG A 195 18.48 -25.18 -18.47
#